data_AF-A0A317SF63-F1
#
_entry.id   AF-A0A317SF63-F1
#
_cell.length_a   1.000
_cell.length_b   1.000
_cell.length_c   1.000
_cell.angle_alpha   90.00
_cell.angle_beta   90.00
_cell.angle_gamma   90.00
#
_symmetry.space_group_name_H-M   'P 1'
#
loop_
_entity.id
_entity.type
_entity.pdbx_description
1 polymer ?
#
loop_
_entity_poly.entity_id
_entity_poly.type
_entity_poly.pdbx_seq_one_letter_code
_entity_poly.pdbx_strand_id
1 'polypeptide(L)'
;MVFPPEHERFPNMLHGLQSVLEEHVLWHSQLGLDCCLLLRKHQEDGTGTRCYTRKIISMQPDFTQRKGRLQEEVERLGHIILFLPKFYCEINWIEYYWGRSKK
;
A
#
# COMPACT_ATOMS: atom_id res chain seq x y z
N MET A 1 0.75 -7.54 -8.56
CA MET A 1 -0.73 -7.52 -8.61
C MET A 1 -1.20 -7.43 -10.06
N VAL A 2 -0.75 -8.36 -10.89
CA VAL A 2 -1.31 -8.54 -12.23
C VAL A 2 -1.51 -10.04 -12.34
N PHE A 3 -2.67 -10.46 -12.83
CA PHE A 3 -2.92 -11.87 -13.12
C PHE A 3 -1.91 -12.38 -14.16
N PRO A 4 -1.45 -13.63 -14.04
CA PRO A 4 -0.56 -14.22 -15.03
C PRO A 4 -1.23 -14.28 -16.41
N PRO A 5 -0.44 -14.31 -17.51
CA PRO A 5 -0.97 -14.44 -18.86
C PRO A 5 -1.87 -15.67 -19.05
N GLU A 6 -1.65 -16.72 -18.26
CA GLU A 6 -2.39 -17.98 -18.30
C GLU A 6 -3.69 -17.95 -17.48
N HIS A 7 -4.06 -16.82 -16.87
CA HIS A 7 -5.25 -16.73 -16.02
C HIS A 7 -6.55 -16.81 -16.83
N GLU A 8 -7.40 -17.80 -16.52
CA GLU A 8 -8.57 -18.18 -17.31
C GLU A 8 -9.56 -17.03 -17.63
N ARG A 9 -9.76 -16.11 -16.68
CA ARG A 9 -10.78 -15.04 -16.79
C ARG A 9 -10.21 -13.65 -17.01
N PHE A 10 -8.98 -13.40 -16.59
CA PHE A 10 -8.45 -12.03 -16.46
C PHE A 10 -6.95 -11.96 -16.82
N PRO A 11 -6.52 -12.51 -17.96
CA PRO A 11 -5.10 -12.57 -18.30
C PRO A 11 -4.50 -11.16 -18.41
N ASN A 12 -3.34 -10.93 -17.78
CA ASN A 12 -2.64 -9.64 -17.75
C ASN A 12 -3.44 -8.46 -17.16
N MET A 13 -4.57 -8.69 -16.48
CA MET A 13 -5.32 -7.63 -15.81
C MET A 13 -4.81 -7.38 -14.39
N LEU A 14 -5.07 -6.18 -13.87
CA LEU A 14 -4.74 -5.85 -12.48
C LEU A 14 -5.52 -6.74 -11.50
N HIS A 15 -4.82 -7.18 -10.46
CA HIS A 15 -5.42 -7.93 -9.36
C HIS A 15 -6.22 -6.97 -8.48
N GLY A 16 -7.54 -7.08 -8.48
CA GLY A 16 -8.42 -6.23 -7.69
C GLY A 16 -8.29 -6.49 -6.19
N LEU A 17 -8.58 -5.49 -5.36
CA LEU A 17 -8.55 -5.64 -3.89
C LEU A 17 -9.52 -6.73 -3.40
N GLN A 18 -10.65 -6.90 -4.07
CA GLN A 18 -11.58 -8.00 -3.80
C GLN A 18 -10.91 -9.36 -4.02
N SER A 19 -10.29 -9.59 -5.19
CA SER A 19 -9.61 -10.86 -5.49
C SER A 19 -8.48 -11.16 -4.50
N VAL A 20 -7.69 -10.15 -4.12
CA VAL A 20 -6.67 -10.29 -3.08
C VAL A 20 -7.28 -10.74 -1.74
N LEU A 21 -8.43 -10.16 -1.36
CA LEU A 21 -9.08 -10.55 -0.10
C LEU A 21 -9.78 -11.91 -0.18
N GLU A 22 -10.29 -12.30 -1.35
CA GLU A 22 -10.84 -13.63 -1.58
C GLU A 22 -9.77 -14.71 -1.42
N GLU A 23 -8.56 -14.48 -1.99
CA GLU A 23 -7.41 -15.37 -1.82
C GLU A 23 -6.99 -15.55 -0.35
N HIS A 24 -7.09 -14.48 0.44
CA HIS A 24 -6.77 -14.50 1.86
C HIS A 24 -7.94 -14.97 2.75
N VAL A 25 -9.10 -15.31 2.17
CA VAL A 25 -10.32 -15.70 2.91
C VAL A 25 -10.80 -14.59 3.86
N LEU A 26 -10.62 -13.34 3.46
CA LEU A 26 -10.98 -12.14 4.23
C LEU A 26 -12.11 -11.33 3.58
N TRP A 27 -12.58 -11.75 2.41
CA TRP A 27 -13.66 -11.08 1.69
C TRP A 27 -15.05 -11.40 2.26
N HIS A 28 -15.90 -10.37 2.36
CA HIS A 28 -17.34 -10.53 2.60
C HIS A 28 -18.13 -9.38 1.95
N SER A 29 -19.40 -9.60 1.60
CA SER A 29 -20.22 -8.64 0.84
C SER A 29 -20.42 -7.27 1.50
N GLN A 30 -20.28 -7.20 2.82
CA GLN A 30 -20.39 -5.95 3.61
C GLN A 30 -19.10 -5.12 3.67
N LEU A 31 -18.03 -5.54 2.96
CA LEU A 31 -16.74 -4.86 3.01
C LEU A 31 -16.72 -3.63 2.10
N GLY A 32 -16.59 -2.45 2.69
CA GLY A 32 -16.37 -1.19 1.96
C GLY A 32 -14.88 -0.92 1.70
N LEU A 33 -14.56 -0.19 0.63
CA LEU A 33 -13.19 0.21 0.26
C LEU A 33 -12.48 0.95 1.40
N ASP A 34 -13.12 2.01 1.86
CA ASP A 34 -12.79 2.77 3.05
C ASP A 34 -14.07 2.81 3.88
N CYS A 35 -13.99 2.71 5.22
CA CYS A 35 -15.23 2.89 5.96
C CYS A 35 -15.67 4.34 5.88
N CYS A 36 -16.98 4.52 6.02
CA CYS A 36 -17.67 5.79 6.15
C CYS A 36 -16.82 6.79 6.94
N LEU A 37 -15.96 7.54 6.25
CA LEU A 37 -14.95 8.46 6.80
C LEU A 37 -15.59 9.60 7.63
N LEU A 38 -16.91 9.63 7.73
CA LEU A 38 -17.72 10.68 8.35
C LEU A 38 -18.41 10.24 9.65
N LEU A 39 -18.41 8.95 10.02
CA LEU A 39 -19.12 8.49 11.21
C LEU A 39 -18.16 7.74 12.12
N ARG A 40 -17.68 8.43 13.17
CA ARG A 40 -16.98 7.88 14.35
C ARG A 40 -17.81 6.83 15.14
N LYS A 41 -18.64 6.04 14.47
CA LYS A 41 -19.67 5.19 15.09
C LYS A 41 -19.26 3.73 15.28
N HIS A 42 -18.10 3.30 14.77
CA HIS A 42 -17.66 1.90 14.91
C HIS A 42 -16.69 1.64 16.08
N GLN A 43 -16.53 2.60 17.00
CA GLN A 43 -15.59 2.48 18.11
C GLN A 43 -16.20 1.86 19.38
N GLU A 44 -17.52 1.77 19.51
CA GLU A 44 -18.17 1.43 20.79
C GLU A 44 -18.69 -0.01 20.88
N ASP A 45 -18.96 -0.68 19.77
CA ASP A 45 -19.43 -2.06 19.81
C ASP A 45 -18.26 -2.99 19.53
N GLY A 46 -17.87 -3.82 20.50
CA GLY A 46 -16.81 -4.85 20.42
C GLY A 46 -16.99 -5.91 19.32
N THR A 47 -17.92 -5.68 18.40
CA THR A 47 -18.20 -6.37 17.14
C THR A 47 -18.02 -5.38 15.97
N GLY A 48 -16.90 -4.66 15.93
CA GLY A 48 -16.58 -3.69 14.88
C GLY A 48 -16.51 -4.36 13.51
N THR A 49 -17.63 -4.32 12.78
CA THR A 49 -17.73 -4.77 11.38
C THR A 49 -16.60 -4.12 10.59
N ARG A 50 -15.72 -4.97 10.02
CA ARG A 50 -14.44 -4.58 9.43
C ARG A 50 -14.61 -3.89 8.07
N CYS A 51 -15.32 -2.77 8.01
CA CYS A 51 -15.67 -2.06 6.78
C CYS A 51 -14.50 -1.28 6.11
N TYR A 52 -13.26 -1.77 6.22
CA TYR A 52 -12.06 -1.10 5.69
C TYR A 52 -11.16 -2.08 4.92
N THR A 53 -11.53 -2.42 3.67
CA THR A 53 -10.71 -3.23 2.75
C THR A 53 -9.26 -2.77 2.70
N ARG A 54 -9.04 -1.45 2.55
CA ARG A 54 -7.68 -0.87 2.49
C ARG A 54 -6.87 -1.15 3.76
N LYS A 55 -7.48 -1.02 4.94
CA LYS A 55 -6.80 -1.22 6.23
C LYS A 55 -6.44 -2.69 6.43
N ILE A 56 -7.38 -3.59 6.12
CA ILE A 56 -7.16 -5.04 6.24
C ILE A 56 -5.97 -5.47 5.39
N ILE A 57 -5.95 -5.04 4.12
CA ILE A 57 -4.85 -5.34 3.18
C ILE A 57 -3.53 -4.76 3.70
N SER A 58 -3.53 -3.50 4.18
CA SER A 58 -2.31 -2.87 4.71
C SER A 58 -1.72 -3.58 5.95
N MET A 59 -2.53 -4.39 6.64
CA MET A 59 -2.12 -5.14 7.83
C MET A 59 -1.72 -6.59 7.51
N GLN A 60 -1.92 -7.06 6.26
CA GLN A 60 -1.54 -8.42 5.91
C GLN A 60 -0.01 -8.60 5.96
N PRO A 61 0.47 -9.79 6.40
CA PRO A 61 1.90 -10.04 6.61
C PRO A 61 2.73 -9.92 5.32
N ASP A 62 2.19 -10.35 4.18
CA ASP A 62 2.81 -10.27 2.87
C ASP A 62 3.01 -8.82 2.37
N PHE A 63 2.20 -7.88 2.84
CA PHE A 63 2.37 -6.45 2.56
C PHE A 63 3.31 -5.75 3.54
N THR A 64 3.27 -6.13 4.81
CA THR A 64 4.05 -5.47 5.87
C THR A 64 5.49 -5.96 5.91
N GLN A 65 5.74 -7.23 5.56
CA GLN A 65 7.08 -7.82 5.61
C GLN A 65 7.85 -7.67 4.30
N ARG A 66 7.15 -7.38 3.19
CA ARG A 66 7.78 -7.28 1.88
C ARG A 66 8.30 -5.86 1.62
N LYS A 67 9.52 -5.77 1.08
CA LYS A 67 10.08 -4.52 0.59
C LYS A 67 9.34 -4.06 -0.67
N GLY A 68 9.24 -2.75 -0.88
CA GLY A 68 8.66 -2.24 -2.12
C GLY A 68 9.49 -2.69 -3.33
N ARG A 69 8.84 -2.99 -4.47
CA ARG A 69 9.54 -3.43 -5.69
C ARG A 69 10.69 -2.51 -6.12
N LEU A 70 10.50 -1.19 -5.95
CA LEU A 70 11.54 -0.22 -6.25
C LEU A 70 12.71 -0.36 -5.28
N GLN A 71 12.44 -0.60 -4.01
CA GLN A 71 13.49 -0.84 -3.02
C GLN A 71 14.26 -2.11 -3.34
N GLU A 72 13.56 -3.21 -3.63
CA GLU A 72 14.19 -4.48 -4.04
C GLU A 72 15.13 -4.29 -5.24
N GLU A 73 14.68 -3.55 -6.27
CA GLU A 73 15.47 -3.32 -7.48
C GLU A 73 16.70 -2.44 -7.26
N VAL A 74 16.56 -1.36 -6.48
CA VAL A 74 17.67 -0.45 -6.17
C VAL A 74 18.72 -1.16 -5.32
N GLU A 75 18.29 -1.95 -4.32
CA GLU A 75 19.19 -2.78 -3.51
C GLU A 75 19.86 -3.88 -4.36
N ARG A 76 19.13 -4.49 -5.31
CA ARG A 76 19.67 -5.49 -6.26
C ARG A 76 20.79 -4.92 -7.13
N LEU A 77 20.72 -3.64 -7.48
CA LEU A 77 21.77 -2.92 -8.21
C LEU A 77 22.96 -2.51 -7.32
N GLY A 78 22.92 -2.82 -6.02
CA GLY A 78 23.98 -2.50 -5.05
C GLY A 78 23.92 -1.08 -4.50
N HIS A 79 22.80 -0.37 -4.69
CA HIS A 79 22.62 0.99 -4.17
C HIS A 79 22.00 0.99 -2.77
N ILE A 80 22.34 2.01 -1.99
CA ILE A 80 21.79 2.25 -0.65
C ILE A 80 20.57 3.17 -0.77
N ILE A 81 19.50 2.83 -0.04
CA ILE A 81 18.29 3.64 0.02
C ILE A 81 18.22 4.35 1.37
N LEU A 82 18.03 5.66 1.33
CA LEU A 82 17.81 6.51 2.49
C LEU A 82 16.36 7.00 2.48
N PHE A 83 15.57 6.55 3.46
CA PHE A 83 14.20 7.03 3.65
C PHE A 83 14.23 8.30 4.52
N LEU A 84 13.91 9.44 3.91
CA LEU A 84 13.84 10.72 4.60
C LEU A 84 12.42 10.98 5.15
N PRO A 85 12.29 11.52 6.37
CA PRO A 85 11.05 12.05 6.90
C PRO A 85 10.32 12.98 5.91
N LYS A 86 9.00 12.78 5.79
CA LYS A 86 8.15 13.62 4.95
C LYS A 86 8.04 15.03 5.56
N PHE A 87 8.15 16.06 4.72
CA PHE A 87 8.05 17.48 5.09
C PHE A 87 9.23 18.07 5.88
N TYR A 88 10.39 17.41 5.84
CA TYR A 88 11.65 17.96 6.35
C TYR A 88 12.59 18.15 5.15
N CYS A 89 12.51 19.30 4.48
CA CYS A 89 13.32 19.56 3.29
C CYS A 89 14.77 19.90 3.64
N GLU A 90 15.02 20.38 4.85
CA GLU A 90 16.34 20.74 5.39
C GLU A 90 17.31 19.55 5.50
N ILE A 91 16.77 18.33 5.60
CA ILE A 91 17.57 17.10 5.63
C ILE A 91 17.78 16.48 4.25
N ASN A 92 17.09 16.97 3.21
CA ASN A 92 17.20 16.45 1.85
C ASN A 92 18.28 17.20 1.06
N TRP A 93 19.44 16.58 0.88
CA TRP A 93 20.60 17.24 0.27
C TRP A 93 20.34 17.78 -1.15
N ILE A 94 19.45 17.16 -1.93
CA ILE A 94 19.13 17.63 -3.29
C ILE A 94 18.52 19.04 -3.28
N GLU A 95 17.77 19.40 -2.24
CA GLU A 95 17.14 20.72 -2.11
C GLU A 95 18.19 21.82 -1.93
N TYR A 96 19.31 21.52 -1.24
CA TYR A 96 20.43 22.44 -1.10
C TYR A 96 21.06 22.78 -2.45
N TYR A 97 21.34 21.75 -3.27
CA TYR A 97 21.91 21.93 -4.61
C TYR A 97 20.96 22.71 -5.51
N TRP A 98 19.67 22.36 -5.53
CA TRP A 98 18.66 23.07 -6.31
C TRP A 98 18.50 24.53 -5.90
N GLY A 99 18.52 24.82 -4.60
CA GLY A 99 18.51 26.19 -4.09
C GLY A 99 19.73 27.00 -4.55
N ARG A 100 20.91 26.35 -4.63
CA ARG A 100 22.14 27.00 -5.12
C ARG A 100 22.14 27.23 -6.63
N SER A 101 21.61 26.30 -7.41
CA SER A 101 21.57 26.36 -8.88
C SER A 101 20.60 27.41 -9.44
N LYS A 102 19.62 27.84 -8.64
CA LYS A 102 18.65 28.89 -9.03
C LYS A 102 19.16 30.32 -8.78
N LYS A 103 20.36 30.47 -8.19
CA LYS A 103 21.05 31.75 -8.01
C LYS A 103 22.10 31.94 -9.10
#